data_AF-A0A959LCY1-F1
#
_entry.id   AF-A0A959LCY1-F1
#
_cell.length_a   1.000
_cell.length_b   1.000
_cell.length_c   1.000
_cell.angle_alpha   90.00
_cell.angle_beta   90.00
_cell.angle_gamma   90.00
#
_symmetry.space_group_name_H-M   'P 1'
#
loop_
_entity.id
_entity.type
_entity.pdbx_description
1 polymer ?
#
loop_
_entity_poly.entity_id
_entity_poly.type
_entity_poly.pdbx_seq_one_letter_code
_entity_poly.pdbx_strand_id
1 'polypeptide(L)' 'MEINWLSIIVAALIPLLVGFVWYNPKTFGTAWMKSAGMTEESMKGANMAVIFGSTFVLGLLLAMGIGG' A
#
# COMPACT_ATOMS: atom_id res chain seq x y z
N MET A 1 -17.70 -11.15 -19.47
CA MET A 1 -16.49 -11.69 -18.82
C MET A 1 -16.90 -12.20 -17.46
N GLU A 2 -16.43 -13.38 -17.07
CA GLU A 2 -16.63 -13.86 -15.70
C GLU A 2 -15.62 -13.17 -14.79
N ILE A 3 -16.11 -12.65 -13.66
CA ILE A 3 -15.24 -11.99 -12.68
C ILE A 3 -14.46 -13.05 -11.92
N ASN A 4 -13.14 -13.06 -12.10
CA ASN A 4 -12.25 -13.88 -11.29
C ASN A 4 -11.91 -13.16 -9.98
N TRP A 5 -12.73 -13.42 -8.96
CA TRP A 5 -12.57 -12.85 -7.62
C TRP A 5 -11.21 -13.15 -6.98
N LEU A 6 -10.62 -14.32 -7.26
CA LEU A 6 -9.30 -14.67 -6.74
C LEU A 6 -8.23 -13.74 -7.32
N SER A 7 -8.27 -13.48 -8.63
CA SER A 7 -7.36 -12.54 -9.29
C SER A 7 -7.50 -11.12 -8.73
N ILE A 8 -8.72 -10.65 -8.45
CA ILE A 8 -8.96 -9.32 -7.86
C ILE A 8 -8.33 -9.22 -6.48
N ILE A 9 -8.56 -10.21 -5.61
CA ILE A 9 -8.02 -10.22 -4.25
C ILE A 9 -6.49 -10.25 -4.29
N VAL A 10 -5.89 -11.08 -5.15
CA VAL A 10 -4.44 -11.15 -5.33
C VAL A 10 -3.88 -9.82 -5.85
N ALA A 11 -4.52 -9.22 -6.84
CA ALA A 11 -4.11 -7.92 -7.38
C ALA A 11 -4.20 -6.79 -6.33
N ALA A 12 -5.19 -6.82 -5.45
CA ALA A 12 -5.35 -5.86 -4.38
C ALA A 12 -4.24 -5.91 -3.31
N LEU A 13 -3.46 -6.99 -3.25
CA LEU A 13 -2.28 -7.10 -2.37
C LEU A 13 -1.05 -6.41 -2.96
N ILE A 14 -1.01 -6.12 -4.27
CA ILE A 14 0.17 -5.54 -4.93
C ILE A 14 0.58 -4.20 -4.31
N PRO A 15 -0.32 -3.24 -4.02
CA PRO A 15 0.07 -1.98 -3.38
C PRO A 15 0.73 -2.17 -2.01
N LEU A 16 0.33 -3.18 -1.23
CA LEU A 16 0.95 -3.49 0.05
C LEU A 16 2.38 -4.03 -0.11
N LEU A 17 2.58 -4.94 -1.08
CA LEU A 17 3.90 -5.49 -1.38
C LEU A 17 4.86 -4.42 -1.92
N VAL A 18 4.36 -3.58 -2.83
CA VAL A 18 5.12 -2.45 -3.37
C VAL A 18 5.44 -1.46 -2.26
N GLY A 19 4.47 -1.12 -1.40
CA GLY A 19 4.67 -0.26 -0.23
C GLY A 19 5.72 -0.81 0.73
N PHE A 20 5.70 -2.12 1.00
CA PHE A 20 6.71 -2.77 1.84
C PHE A 20 8.12 -2.60 1.28
N VAL A 21 8.29 -2.77 -0.03
CA VAL A 21 9.58 -2.57 -0.69
C VAL A 21 9.93 -1.09 -0.76
N TRP A 22 8.99 -0.18 -1.06
CA TRP A 22 9.26 1.24 -1.26
C TRP A 22 9.61 1.98 0.04
N TYR A 23 8.85 1.75 1.11
CA TYR A 23 9.03 2.43 2.39
C TYR A 23 10.10 1.80 3.29
N ASN A 24 10.79 0.75 2.84
CA ASN A 24 11.88 0.15 3.58
C ASN A 24 13.11 1.08 3.61
N PRO A 25 13.78 1.29 4.76
CA PRO A 25 15.02 2.08 4.83
C PRO A 25 16.15 1.59 3.91
N LYS A 26 16.17 0.30 3.56
CA LYS A 26 17.18 -0.30 2.66
C LYS A 26 16.98 0.03 1.18
N THR A 27 15.85 0.62 0.82
CA THR A 27 15.49 0.98 -0.56
C THR A 27 15.26 2.49 -0.66
N PHE A 28 14.01 2.96 -0.55
CA PHE A 28 13.64 4.37 -0.71
C PHE A 28 13.02 4.99 0.56
N GLY A 29 12.83 4.23 1.64
CA GLY A 29 12.17 4.70 2.85
C GLY A 29 12.83 5.93 3.48
N THR A 30 14.16 5.93 3.63
CA THR A 30 14.89 7.06 4.21
C THR A 30 14.83 8.31 3.32
N ALA A 31 14.95 8.13 2.00
CA ALA A 31 14.85 9.23 1.04
C ALA A 31 13.44 9.83 1.01
N TRP A 32 12.41 8.98 1.01
CA TRP A 32 11.00 9.37 1.09
C TRP A 32 10.71 10.14 2.38
N MET A 33 11.13 9.63 3.54
CA MET A 33 10.92 10.32 4.81
C MET A 33 11.53 11.72 4.78
N LYS A 34 12.77 11.85 4.29
CA LYS A 34 13.45 13.15 4.18
C LYS A 34 12.71 14.11 3.24
N SER A 35 12.29 13.65 2.05
CA SER A 35 11.59 14.50 1.08
C SER A 35 10.17 14.86 1.50
N ALA A 36 9.51 13.98 2.25
CA ALA A 36 8.16 14.20 2.76
C ALA A 36 8.14 14.98 4.09
N GLY A 37 9.31 15.34 4.65
CA GLY A 37 9.40 16.00 5.95
C GLY A 37 8.98 15.11 7.12
N MET A 38 8.99 13.79 6.94
CA MET A 38 8.56 12.81 7.93
C MET A 38 9.71 12.50 8.90
N THR A 39 9.40 12.44 10.18
CA THR A 39 10.32 12.05 11.26
C THR A 39 9.88 10.75 11.92
N GLU A 40 10.77 10.07 12.62
CA GLU A 40 10.39 8.89 13.41
C GLU A 40 9.30 9.20 14.45
N GLU A 41 9.33 10.42 15.01
CA GLU A 41 8.32 10.90 15.95
C GLU A 41 6.95 11.06 15.28
N SER A 42 6.88 11.61 14.07
CA SER A 42 5.61 11.72 13.32
C SER A 42 5.01 10.35 12.94
N MET A 43 5.84 9.30 12.91
CA MET A 43 5.39 7.94 12.66
C MET A 43 4.98 7.20 13.94
N LYS A 44 5.39 7.68 15.13
CA LYS A 44 4.96 7.12 16.41
C LYS A 44 3.47 7.42 16.60
N GLY A 45 2.67 6.36 16.70
CA GLY A 45 1.22 6.46 16.84
C GLY A 45 0.44 6.32 15.53
N ALA A 46 1.12 6.12 14.40
CA ALA A 46 0.47 5.76 13.16
C ALA A 46 -0.35 4.47 13.32
N ASN A 47 -1.61 4.50 12.88
CA ASN A 47 -2.50 3.34 12.97
C ASN A 47 -2.27 2.40 11.77
N MET A 48 -1.47 1.36 11.98
CA MET A 48 -1.13 0.39 10.93
C MET A 48 -2.35 -0.35 10.37
N ALA A 49 -3.39 -0.58 11.18
CA ALA A 49 -4.62 -1.21 10.71
C ALA A 49 -5.36 -0.30 9.71
N VAL A 50 -5.40 1.00 9.97
CA VAL A 50 -5.98 1.98 9.03
C VAL A 50 -5.12 2.08 7.77
N ILE A 51 -3.79 2.17 7.89
CA ILE A 51 -2.89 2.29 6.75
C ILE A 51 -3.01 1.07 5.83
N PHE A 52 -2.86 -0.14 6.36
CA PHE A 52 -2.92 -1.35 5.54
C PHE A 52 -4.35 -1.68 5.09
N GLY A 53 -5.35 -1.48 5.95
CA GLY A 53 -6.74 -1.70 5.61
C GLY A 53 -7.22 -0.77 4.48
N SER A 54 -6.94 0.53 4.59
CA SER A 54 -7.27 1.47 3.51
C SER A 54 -6.50 1.19 2.23
N THR A 55 -5.21 0.84 2.32
CA THR A 55 -4.40 0.46 1.15
C THR A 55 -5.00 -0.76 0.43
N PHE A 56 -5.44 -1.77 1.18
CA PHE A 56 -6.07 -2.96 0.62
C PHE A 56 -7.43 -2.65 -0.03
N VAL A 57 -8.29 -1.85 0.63
CA VAL A 57 -9.58 -1.44 0.07
C VAL A 57 -9.39 -0.63 -1.22
N LEU A 58 -8.45 0.32 -1.23
CA LEU A 58 -8.10 1.06 -2.44
C LEU A 58 -7.51 0.16 -3.52
N GLY A 59 -6.69 -0.83 -3.13
CA GLY A 59 -6.17 -1.86 -4.03
C GLY A 59 -7.28 -2.70 -4.67
N LEU A 60 -8.33 -3.06 -3.91
CA LEU A 60 -9.51 -3.75 -4.44
C LEU A 60 -10.26 -2.87 -5.45
N LEU A 61 -10.46 -1.58 -5.14
CA LEU A 61 -11.12 -0.64 -6.06
C LEU A 61 -10.33 -0.48 -7.35
N LEU A 62 -9.00 -0.36 -7.26
CA LEU A 62 -8.11 -0.32 -8.43
C LEU A 62 -8.19 -1.61 -9.25
N ALA A 63 -8.10 -2.77 -8.60
CA ALA A 63 -8.18 -4.06 -9.28
C ALA A 63 -9.52 -4.25 -10.02
N MET A 64 -10.64 -3.82 -9.41
CA MET A 64 -11.95 -3.83 -10.07
C MET A 64 -12.03 -2.82 -11.22
N GLY A 65 -11.42 -1.64 -11.10
CA GLY A 65 -11.44 -0.61 -12.14
C GLY A 65 -10.58 -0.91 -13.36
N ILE A 66 -9.56 -1.77 -13.22
CA ILE A 66 -8.66 -2.18 -14.32
C ILE A 66 -9.10 -3.51 -14.94
N GLY A 67 -9.72 -4.40 -14.17
CA GLY A 67 -10.13 -5.75 -14.59
C GLY A 67 -11.62 -5.96 -14.87
N GLY A 68 -12.44 -4.90 -14.76
CA GLY A 68 -13.88 -4.89 -15.10
C GLY A 68 -14.16 -4.52 -16.54
#